data_AF-A0A1I5KWX8-F1
#
_entry.id   AF-A0A1I5KWX8-F1
#
_cell.length_a   1.000
_cell.length_b   1.000
_cell.length_c   1.000
_cell.angle_alpha   90.00
_cell.angle_beta   90.00
_cell.angle_gamma   90.00
#
_symmetry.space_group_name_H-M   'P 1'
#
loop_
_entity.id
_entity.type
_entity.pdbx_description
1 polymer ?
#
loop_
_entity_poly.entity_id
_entity_poly.type
_entity_poly.pdbx_seq_one_letter_code
_entity_poly.pdbx_strand_id
1 'polypeptide(L)' 'MAHIRDIKLLKKIAIVLKQLREENGFTQEDVYNDTNIHIGRIKTANANLGVSTLSALCSYFNLELSAFFKRVEACA' A
#
# COMPACT_ATOMS: atom_id res chain seq x y z
N MET A 1 11.63 -20.77 7.52
CA MET A 1 12.25 -20.24 6.29
C MET A 1 12.27 -18.73 6.39
N ALA A 2 13.43 -18.08 6.24
CA ALA A 2 13.50 -16.63 6.29
C ALA A 2 12.87 -16.06 5.01
N HIS A 3 11.77 -15.32 5.14
CA HIS A 3 11.19 -14.59 4.01
C HIS A 3 12.17 -13.50 3.57
N ILE A 4 12.45 -13.45 2.27
CA ILE A 4 13.17 -12.32 1.66
C ILE A 4 12.37 -11.06 1.97
N ARG A 5 13.04 -10.05 2.53
CA ARG A 5 12.44 -8.78 2.93
C ARG A 5 13.17 -7.65 2.25
N ASP A 6 12.59 -7.14 1.18
CA ASP A 6 13.07 -5.93 0.52
C ASP A 6 12.49 -4.69 1.21
N ILE A 7 13.28 -4.13 2.13
CA ILE A 7 12.88 -2.94 2.91
C ILE A 7 12.67 -1.72 1.99
N LYS A 8 13.45 -1.61 0.90
CA LYS A 8 13.36 -0.46 -0.02
C LYS A 8 12.03 -0.52 -0.78
N LEU A 9 11.67 -1.69 -1.29
CA LEU A 9 10.37 -1.92 -1.92
C LEU A 9 9.21 -1.64 -0.96
N LEU A 10 9.26 -2.17 0.27
CA LEU A 10 8.21 -1.95 1.27
C LEU A 10 8.02 -0.46 1.62
N LYS A 11 9.12 0.31 1.71
CA LYS A 11 9.06 1.76 1.93
C LYS A 11 8.41 2.48 0.74
N LYS A 12 8.74 2.12 -0.50
CA LYS A 12 8.14 2.72 -1.70
C LYS A 12 6.63 2.40 -1.77
N ILE A 13 6.23 1.16 -1.50
CA ILE A 13 4.82 0.75 -1.39
C ILE A 13 4.08 1.59 -0.34
N ALA A 14 4.67 1.76 0.85
CA ALA A 14 4.12 2.58 1.92
C ALA A 14 3.91 4.05 1.50
N ILE A 15 4.86 4.62 0.76
CA ILE A 15 4.78 6.00 0.24
C ILE A 15 3.63 6.11 -0.77
N VAL A 16 3.56 5.22 -1.76
CA VAL A 16 2.49 5.26 -2.78
C VAL A 16 1.11 5.10 -2.14
N LEU A 17 0.95 4.17 -1.18
CA LEU A 17 -0.30 4.02 -0.44
C LEU A 17 -0.65 5.26 0.40
N LYS A 18 0.34 5.98 0.94
CA LYS A 18 0.12 7.25 1.62
C LYS A 18 -0.36 8.32 0.64
N GLN A 19 0.27 8.43 -0.52
CA GLN A 19 -0.09 9.37 -1.58
C GLN A 19 -1.49 9.11 -2.10
N LEU A 20 -1.84 7.86 -2.45
CA LEU A 20 -3.19 7.50 -2.92
C LEU A 20 -4.27 7.90 -1.91
N ARG A 21 -4.02 7.64 -0.63
CA ARG A 21 -4.93 8.04 0.44
C ARG A 21 -5.08 9.57 0.51
N GLU A 22 -3.99 10.32 0.40
CA GLU A 22 -4.02 11.79 0.45
C GLU A 22 -4.67 12.40 -0.80
N GLU A 23 -4.41 11.85 -1.99
CA GLU A 23 -5.06 12.22 -3.26
C GLU A 23 -6.58 12.03 -3.20
N ASN A 24 -7.06 11.01 -2.49
CA ASN A 24 -8.48 10.73 -2.31
C ASN A 24 -9.08 11.39 -1.05
N GLY A 25 -8.29 12.15 -0.29
CA GLY A 25 -8.77 12.86 0.90
C GLY A 25 -9.11 11.98 2.11
N PHE A 26 -8.65 10.72 2.15
CA PHE A 26 -9.00 9.77 3.20
C PHE A 26 -8.03 9.82 4.39
N THR A 27 -8.52 9.52 5.59
CA THR A 27 -7.71 9.25 6.77
C THR A 27 -7.25 7.79 6.78
N GLN A 28 -6.41 7.40 7.76
CA GLN A 28 -6.07 5.97 7.92
C GLN A 28 -7.26 5.17 8.45
N GLU A 29 -8.12 5.83 9.23
CA GLU A 29 -9.31 5.25 9.84
C GLU A 29 -10.39 4.99 8.80
N ASP A 30 -10.61 5.91 7.85
CA ASP A 30 -11.55 5.71 6.75
C ASP A 30 -11.21 4.45 5.94
N VAL A 31 -9.94 4.33 5.51
CA VAL A 31 -9.48 3.16 4.75
C VAL A 31 -9.66 1.87 5.58
N TYR A 32 -9.39 1.91 6.88
CA TYR A 32 -9.58 0.75 7.74
C TYR A 32 -11.07 0.38 7.88
N ASN A 33 -11.93 1.35 8.11
CA ASN A 33 -13.37 1.13 8.26
C ASN A 33 -14.00 0.57 6.97
N ASP A 34 -13.51 1.00 5.81
CA ASP A 34 -14.05 0.55 4.52
C ASP A 34 -13.50 -0.81 4.08
N THR A 35 -12.24 -1.13 4.41
CA THR A 35 -11.54 -2.31 3.86
C THR A 35 -11.19 -3.38 4.90
N ASN A 36 -11.30 -3.07 6.19
CA ASN A 36 -10.71 -3.82 7.30
C ASN A 36 -9.19 -4.04 7.20
N ILE A 37 -8.47 -3.22 6.40
CA ILE A 37 -7.03 -3.33 6.21
C ILE A 37 -6.30 -2.25 7.01
N HIS A 38 -5.42 -2.68 7.92
CA HIS A 38 -4.58 -1.77 8.71
C HIS A 38 -3.42 -1.20 7.90
N ILE A 39 -3.68 -0.18 7.07
CA ILE A 39 -2.66 0.44 6.22
C ILE A 39 -1.50 1.07 6.99
N GLY A 40 -1.73 1.49 8.25
CA GLY A 40 -0.68 2.01 9.14
C GLY A 40 0.44 0.99 9.43
N ARG A 41 0.10 -0.31 9.51
CA ARG A 41 1.09 -1.38 9.70
C ARG A 41 1.97 -1.59 8.47
N ILE A 42 1.39 -1.41 7.28
CA ILE A 42 2.10 -1.44 5.99
C ILE A 42 3.05 -0.24 5.91
N LYS A 43 2.60 0.94 6.35
CA LYS A 43 3.40 2.18 6.32
C LYS A 43 4.68 2.13 7.16
N THR A 44 4.66 1.40 8.26
CA THR A 44 5.86 1.19 9.10
C THR A 44 6.83 0.15 8.53
N ALA A 45 6.51 -0.43 7.36
CA ALA A 45 7.22 -1.55 6.75
C ALA A 45 7.44 -2.74 7.71
N ASN A 46 6.65 -2.85 8.79
CA ASN A 46 6.83 -3.88 9.82
C ASN A 46 6.33 -5.26 9.38
N ALA A 47 5.33 -5.30 8.50
CA ALA A 47 4.76 -6.53 7.96
C ALA A 47 4.88 -6.57 6.42
N ASN A 48 5.17 -7.75 5.87
CA ASN A 48 5.01 -8.00 4.44
C ASN A 48 3.51 -7.99 4.11
N LEU A 49 3.13 -7.19 3.11
CA LEU A 49 1.79 -7.16 2.57
C LEU A 49 1.58 -8.36 1.64
N GLY A 50 0.47 -9.09 1.81
CA GLY A 50 0.08 -10.11 0.84
C GLY A 50 -0.37 -9.47 -0.48
N VAL A 51 -0.10 -10.12 -1.62
CA VAL A 51 -0.49 -9.60 -2.94
C VAL A 51 -2.01 -9.41 -3.05
N SER A 52 -2.82 -10.28 -2.44
CA SER A 52 -4.29 -10.12 -2.41
C SER A 52 -4.73 -8.86 -1.64
N THR A 53 -4.07 -8.55 -0.52
CA THR A 53 -4.34 -7.31 0.23
C THR A 53 -3.95 -6.08 -0.57
N LEU A 54 -2.84 -6.13 -1.31
CA LEU A 54 -2.46 -5.06 -2.21
C LEU A 54 -3.51 -4.87 -3.32
N SER A 55 -3.95 -5.97 -3.94
CA SER A 55 -4.98 -5.94 -4.98
C SER A 55 -6.28 -5.34 -4.45
N ALA A 56 -6.71 -5.69 -3.24
CA ALA A 56 -7.91 -5.11 -2.62
C ALA A 56 -7.78 -3.59 -2.40
N LEU A 57 -6.61 -3.12 -1.94
CA LEU A 57 -6.34 -1.69 -1.80
C LEU A 57 -6.33 -0.98 -3.17
N CYS A 58 -5.71 -1.58 -4.19
CA CYS A 58 -5.72 -1.04 -5.55
C CYS A 58 -7.17 -0.89 -6.06
N SER A 59 -8.01 -1.92 -5.91
CA SER A 59 -9.43 -1.85 -6.25
C SER A 59 -10.18 -0.78 -5.46
N TYR A 60 -9.91 -0.64 -4.16
CA TYR A 60 -10.53 0.40 -3.33
C TYR A 60 -10.19 1.82 -3.81
N PHE A 61 -8.96 2.06 -4.26
CA PHE A 61 -8.54 3.34 -4.84
C PHE A 61 -8.83 3.47 -6.34
N ASN A 62 -9.64 2.57 -6.93
CA ASN A 62 -9.93 2.52 -8.38
C ASN A 62 -8.66 2.57 -9.26
N LEU A 63 -7.61 1.86 -8.84
CA LEU A 63 -6.31 1.84 -9.50
C LEU A 63 -5.97 0.41 -9.96
N GLU A 64 -5.48 0.27 -11.19
CA GLU A 64 -4.94 -1.02 -11.63
C GLU A 64 -3.65 -1.38 -10.87
N LEU A 65 -3.47 -2.68 -10.60
CA LEU A 65 -2.26 -3.17 -9.93
C LEU A 65 -0.97 -2.85 -10.72
N SER A 66 -1.04 -2.88 -12.05
CA SER A 66 0.06 -2.51 -12.94
C SER A 66 0.45 -1.03 -12.78
N ALA A 67 -0.55 -0.14 -12.71
CA ALA A 67 -0.35 1.30 -12.50
C ALA A 67 0.19 1.59 -11.09
N PHE A 68 -0.25 0.83 -10.08
CA PHE A 68 0.32 0.90 -8.75
C PHE A 68 1.83 0.63 -8.75
N PHE A 69 2.27 -0.47 -9.37
CA PHE A 69 3.70 -0.81 -9.43
C PHE A 69 4.51 0.21 -10.23
N LYS A 70 3.97 0.78 -11.32
CA LYS A 70 4.62 1.91 -12.02
C LYS A 70 4.87 3.10 -11.10
N ARG A 71 3.91 3.46 -10.22
CA ARG A 71 4.12 4.52 -9.21
C ARG A 71 5.20 4.14 -8.20
N VAL A 72 5.23 2.88 -7.76
CA VAL A 72 6.25 2.37 -6.82
C VAL A 72 7.65 2.48 -7.44
N GLU A 73 7.82 2.12 -8.71
CA GLU A 73 9.10 2.22 -9.41
C GLU A 73 9.54 3.67 -9.62
N ALA A 74 8.59 4.55 -9.97
CA ALA A 74 8.84 5.98 -10.18
C ALA A 74 9.15 6.76 -8.89
N CYS A 75 8.76 6.24 -7.72
CA CYS A 75 9.07 6.85 -6.44
C CYS A 75 10.58 6.74 -6.18
N ALA A 76 11.30 7.87 -6.13
CA ALA A 76 12.75 7.92 -5.90
C ALA A 76 13.15 7.32 -4.54
#